data_AF-A0AAW8KF88-F1
#
_entry.id   AF-A0AAW8KF88-F1
#
_cell.length_a   1.000
_cell.length_b   1.000
_cell.length_c   1.000
_cell.angle_alpha   90.00
_cell.angle_beta   90.00
_cell.angle_gamma   90.00
#
_symmetry.space_group_name_H-M   'P 1'
#
loop_
_entity.id
_entity.type
_entity.pdbx_description
1 polymer ?
#
loop_
_entity_poly.entity_id
_entity_poly.type
_entity_poly.pdbx_seq_one_letter_code
_entity_poly.pdbx_strand_id
1 'polypeptide(L)'
;MKLVHPEFNYQIEFKENRVNLIVIEDKKVFREYIGELYSQCIELNDLGKFVLSHEEKEVKLSKKAEIILDFYSLDINNKKIITKVYNKLKE
;
A
#
# COMPACT_ATOMS: atom_id res chain seq x y z
N MET A 1 7.02 -4.52 8.30
CA MET A 1 6.81 -3.06 8.10
C MET A 1 5.65 -2.62 8.98
N LYS A 2 5.58 -1.35 9.38
CA LYS A 2 4.49 -0.86 10.25
C LYS A 2 3.77 0.28 9.53
N LEU A 3 2.44 0.21 9.47
CA LEU A 3 1.58 1.28 8.96
C LEU A 3 0.79 1.86 10.13
N VAL A 4 0.83 3.18 10.26
CA VAL A 4 0.14 3.92 11.31
C VAL A 4 -0.68 5.05 10.70
N HIS A 5 -1.71 5.46 11.42
CA HIS A 5 -2.55 6.61 11.12
C HIS A 5 -2.85 7.32 12.46
N PRO A 6 -2.88 8.67 12.53
CA PRO A 6 -3.09 9.38 13.79
C PRO A 6 -4.39 9.02 14.54
N GLU A 7 -5.40 8.54 13.81
CA GLU A 7 -6.69 8.12 14.37
C GLU A 7 -6.71 6.65 14.82
N PHE A 8 -5.63 5.90 14.56
CA PHE A 8 -5.51 4.52 15.03
C PHE A 8 -4.81 4.49 16.39
N ASN A 9 -5.45 3.82 17.35
CA ASN A 9 -4.83 3.49 18.63
C ASN A 9 -3.86 2.29 18.55
N TYR A 10 -3.64 1.77 17.34
CA TYR A 10 -2.80 0.61 17.08
C TYR A 10 -1.99 0.80 15.80
N GLN A 11 -0.93 0.00 15.67
CA GLN A 11 -0.14 -0.10 14.46
C GLN A 11 -0.49 -1.36 13.68
N ILE A 12 -0.55 -1.25 12.35
CA ILE A 12 -0.73 -2.40 11.47
C ILE A 12 0.65 -2.94 11.14
N GLU A 13 0.94 -4.13 11.65
CA GLU A 13 2.23 -4.77 11.43
C GLU A 13 2.14 -5.76 10.26
N PHE A 14 2.87 -5.48 9.18
CA PHE A 14 3.03 -6.39 8.06
C PHE A 14 4.12 -7.42 8.37
N LYS A 15 3.70 -8.69 8.46
CA LYS A 15 4.55 -9.87 8.62
C LYS A 15 4.32 -10.82 7.45
N GLU A 16 5.35 -11.58 7.12
CA GLU A 16 5.25 -12.65 6.13
C GLU A 16 4.16 -13.66 6.55
N ASN A 17 3.43 -14.18 5.56
CA ASN A 17 2.33 -15.13 5.74
C ASN A 17 1.18 -14.64 6.66
N ARG A 18 1.01 -13.32 6.82
CA ARG A 18 -0.09 -12.72 7.58
C ARG A 18 -0.82 -11.68 6.75
N VAL A 19 -2.14 -11.85 6.65
CA VAL A 19 -3.04 -10.84 6.07
C VAL A 19 -3.62 -9.99 7.19
N ASN A 20 -3.53 -8.67 7.06
CA ASN A 20 -4.19 -7.73 7.97
C ASN A 20 -5.56 -7.35 7.38
N LEU A 21 -6.62 -7.48 8.19
CA LEU A 21 -7.98 -7.08 7.85
C LEU A 21 -8.38 -5.87 8.70
N ILE A 22 -8.88 -4.83 8.04
CA ILE A 22 -9.41 -3.64 8.70
C ILE A 22 -10.87 -3.50 8.29
N VAL A 23 -11.77 -3.41 9.26
CA VAL A 23 -13.20 -3.16 9.04
C VAL A 23 -13.49 -1.74 9.50
N ILE A 24 -14.02 -0.92 8.59
CA ILE A 24 -14.38 0.47 8.86
C ILE A 24 -15.87 0.61 8.63
N GLU A 25 -16.62 0.85 9.71
CA GLU A 25 -18.08 0.87 9.68
C GLU A 25 -18.63 2.21 9.17
N ASP A 26 -17.94 3.31 9.50
CA ASP A 26 -18.33 4.63 9.04
C ASP A 26 -17.93 4.86 7.58
N LYS A 27 -18.93 5.15 6.74
CA LYS A 27 -18.75 5.31 5.29
C LYS A 27 -17.89 6.53 4.91
N LYS A 28 -17.91 7.59 5.71
CA LYS A 28 -17.11 8.79 5.47
C LYS A 28 -15.66 8.49 5.79
N VAL A 29 -15.40 7.91 6.96
CA VAL A 29 -14.05 7.48 7.37
C VAL A 29 -13.47 6.48 6.37
N PHE A 30 -14.27 5.49 5.94
CA PHE A 30 -13.84 4.54 4.92
C PHE A 30 -13.42 5.24 3.62
N ARG A 31 -14.23 6.18 3.12
CA ARG A 31 -13.92 6.94 1.91
C ARG A 31 -12.66 7.79 2.07
N GLU A 32 -12.51 8.45 3.21
CA GLU A 32 -11.34 9.28 3.53
C GLU A 32 -10.07 8.43 3.50
N TYR A 33 -10.03 7.30 4.21
CA TYR A 33 -8.85 6.45 4.25
C TYR A 33 -8.50 5.83 2.89
N ILE A 34 -9.49 5.42 2.10
CA ILE A 34 -9.24 4.94 0.73
C ILE A 34 -8.66 6.06 -0.13
N GLY A 35 -9.17 7.29 0.01
CA GLY A 35 -8.65 8.47 -0.70
C GLY A 35 -7.21 8.80 -0.35
N GLU A 36 -6.87 8.80 0.94
CA GLU A 36 -5.50 9.02 1.42
C GLU A 36 -4.54 7.93 0.92
N LEU A 37 -4.88 6.65 1.13
CA LEU A 37 -4.05 5.54 0.67
C LEU A 37 -3.85 5.57 -0.84
N TYR A 38 -4.89 5.88 -1.61
CA TYR A 38 -4.79 6.04 -3.06
C TYR A 38 -3.81 7.16 -3.41
N SER A 39 -4.03 8.38 -2.90
CA SER A 39 -3.16 9.55 -3.16
C SER A 39 -1.69 9.27 -2.84
N GLN A 40 -1.40 8.63 -1.70
CA GLN A 40 -0.04 8.32 -1.27
C GLN A 40 0.61 7.14 -2.01
N CYS A 41 -0.19 6.16 -2.50
CA CYS A 41 0.34 5.03 -3.27
C CYS A 41 0.63 5.40 -4.74
N ILE A 42 -0.19 6.25 -5.35
CA ILE A 42 0.02 6.67 -6.75
C ILE A 42 0.79 7.99 -6.88
N GLU A 43 1.27 8.55 -5.76
CA GLU A 43 1.99 9.84 -5.67
C GLU A 43 1.21 11.02 -6.28
N LEU A 44 -0.13 10.97 -6.21
CA LEU A 44 -1.00 12.06 -6.64
C LEU A 44 -1.11 13.06 -5.49
N ASN A 45 -0.27 14.10 -5.50
CA ASN A 45 -0.17 15.16 -4.47
C ASN A 45 0.34 14.70 -3.08
N ASP A 46 0.57 13.39 -2.87
CA ASP A 46 1.09 12.81 -1.61
C ASP A 46 0.28 13.24 -0.37
N LEU A 47 -1.04 13.36 -0.53
CA LEU A 47 -1.96 13.83 0.50
C LEU A 47 -2.49 12.65 1.31
N GLY A 48 -2.19 12.67 2.61
CA GLY A 48 -2.70 11.68 3.56
C GLY A 48 -1.90 11.69 4.85
N LYS A 49 -2.43 11.03 5.87
CA LYS A 49 -1.82 10.94 7.19
C LYS A 49 -1.28 9.54 7.49
N PHE A 50 -1.44 8.58 6.56
CA PHE A 50 -0.80 7.28 6.74
C PHE A 50 0.71 7.41 6.64
N VAL A 51 1.40 6.78 7.59
CA VAL A 51 2.86 6.72 7.63
C VAL A 51 3.28 5.25 7.61
N LEU A 52 4.11 4.89 6.64
CA LEU A 52 4.71 3.56 6.53
C LEU A 52 6.15 3.63 7.02
N SER A 53 6.52 2.73 7.93
CA SER A 53 7.90 2.61 8.42
C SER A 53 8.48 1.21 8.23
N HIS A 54 9.78 1.17 8.00
CA HIS A 54 10.60 -0.02 7.93
C HIS A 54 11.88 0.21 8.73
N GLU A 55 12.17 -0.66 9.70
CA GLU A 55 13.33 -0.51 10.60
C GLU A 55 13.37 0.87 11.28
N GLU A 56 12.21 1.34 11.77
CA GLU A 56 12.03 2.65 12.42
C GLU A 56 12.35 3.87 11.53
N LYS A 57 12.48 3.67 10.21
CA LYS A 57 12.60 4.75 9.22
C LYS A 57 11.32 4.85 8.40
N GLU A 58 10.88 6.08 8.21
CA GLU A 58 9.77 6.37 7.31
C GLU A 58 10.15 6.05 5.86
N VAL A 59 9.22 5.42 5.14
CA VAL A 59 9.36 5.08 3.73
C VAL A 59 8.09 5.49 2.98
N LYS A 60 8.28 6.02 1.77
CA LYS A 60 7.15 6.40 0.91
C LYS A 60 6.31 5.18 0.51
N LEU A 61 4.99 5.30 0.66
CA LEU A 61 4.01 4.32 0.18
C LEU A 61 4.18 4.08 -1.33
N SER A 62 4.31 5.14 -2.13
CA SER A 62 4.52 5.04 -3.59
C SER A 62 5.73 4.20 -4.04
N LYS A 63 6.71 3.98 -3.15
CA LYS A 63 7.92 3.19 -3.45
C LYS A 63 7.85 1.76 -2.94
N LYS A 64 6.94 1.46 -2.02
CA LYS A 64 6.95 0.21 -1.23
C LYS A 64 5.60 -0.51 -1.20
N ALA A 65 4.54 0.13 -1.65
CA ALA A 65 3.20 -0.41 -1.67
C ALA A 65 2.55 -0.18 -3.04
N GLU A 66 1.57 -1.01 -3.36
CA GLU A 66 0.70 -0.90 -4.52
C GLU A 66 -0.74 -1.03 -4.02
N ILE A 67 -1.65 -0.21 -4.57
CA ILE A 67 -3.07 -0.22 -4.21
C ILE A 67 -3.88 -0.84 -5.34
N ILE A 68 -4.72 -1.81 -5.01
CA ILE A 68 -5.58 -2.52 -5.96
C ILE A 68 -7.03 -2.26 -5.57
N LEU A 69 -7.71 -1.43 -6.36
CA LEU A 69 -9.13 -1.08 -6.15
C LEU A 69 -10.06 -1.84 -7.09
N ASP A 70 -9.58 -2.16 -8.28
CA ASP A 70 -10.28 -3.00 -9.26
C ASP A 70 -9.36 -4.14 -9.70
N PHE A 71 -9.69 -5.35 -9.24
CA PHE A 71 -8.96 -6.56 -9.54
C PHE A 71 -8.99 -6.91 -11.04
N TYR A 72 -10.07 -6.60 -11.76
CA TYR A 72 -10.19 -6.93 -13.18
C TYR A 72 -9.33 -6.04 -14.06
N SER A 73 -9.03 -4.82 -13.61
CA SER A 73 -8.16 -3.87 -14.31
C SER A 73 -6.66 -4.18 -14.20
N LEU A 74 -6.28 -5.19 -13.42
CA LEU A 74 -4.89 -5.42 -13.07
C LEU A 74 -4.11 -6.08 -14.21
N ASP A 75 -3.15 -5.35 -14.77
CA ASP A 75 -2.22 -5.87 -15.80
C ASP A 75 -1.01 -6.57 -15.16
N ILE A 76 -1.19 -7.85 -14.84
CA ILE A 76 -0.14 -8.73 -14.28
C ILE A 76 1.03 -8.87 -15.26
N ASN A 77 0.76 -8.77 -16.57
CA ASN A 77 1.72 -8.97 -17.64
C ASN A 77 2.34 -7.66 -18.14
N ASN A 78 2.36 -6.63 -17.30
CA ASN A 78 2.98 -5.38 -17.69
C ASN A 78 4.48 -5.58 -17.99
N LYS A 79 5.00 -4.73 -18.87
CA LYS A 79 6.39 -4.80 -19.33
C LYS A 79 7.41 -4.81 -18.18
N LYS A 80 7.14 -4.12 -17.07
CA LYS A 80 8.05 -4.07 -15.91
C LYS A 80 8.15 -5.43 -15.21
N ILE A 81 7.03 -6.09 -14.97
CA ILE A 81 6.97 -7.41 -14.32
C ILE A 81 7.63 -8.45 -15.23
N ILE A 82 7.22 -8.52 -16.49
CA ILE A 82 7.78 -9.46 -17.47
C ILE A 82 9.30 -9.32 -17.59
N THR A 83 9.81 -8.08 -17.70
CA THR A 83 11.25 -7.83 -17.80
C THR A 83 12.01 -8.35 -16.57
N LYS A 84 11.48 -8.11 -15.36
CA LYS A 84 12.11 -8.61 -14.13
C LYS A 84 12.10 -10.13 -14.04
N VAL A 85 11.01 -10.79 -14.45
CA VAL A 85 10.92 -12.25 -14.48
C VAL A 85 11.96 -12.83 -15.43
N TYR A 86 12.07 -12.32 -16.66
CA TYR A 86 13.07 -12.79 -17.62
C TYR A 86 14.51 -12.56 -17.15
N ASN A 87 14.79 -11.44 -16.48
CA ASN A 87 16.13 -11.19 -15.93
C ASN A 87 16.47 -12.24 -14.85
N LYS A 88 15.52 -12.54 -13.96
CA LYS A 88 15.72 -13.55 -12.91
C LYS A 88 15.86 -14.98 -13.44
N LEU A 89 15.31 -15.27 -14.61
CA LEU A 89 15.45 -16.58 -15.27
C LEU A 89 16.78 -16.76 -16.01
N LYS A 90 17.51 -15.67 -16.29
CA LYS A 90 18.83 -15.71 -16.94
C LYS A 90 19.98 -15.78 -15.93
N GLU A 91 19.71 -15.47 -14.67
CA GLU A 91 20.57 -15.73 -13.51
C GLU A 91 20.54 -17.21 -13.11
#